data_AF-A0A524M7E0-F1
#
_entry.id   AF-A0A524M7E0-F1
#
_cell.length_a   1.000
_cell.length_b   1.000
_cell.length_c   1.000
_cell.angle_alpha   90.00
_cell.angle_beta   90.00
_cell.angle_gamma   90.00
#
_symmetry.space_group_name_H-M   'P 1'
#
loop_
_entity.id
_entity.type
_entity.pdbx_description
1 polymer ?
#
loop_
_entity_poly.entity_id
_entity_poly.type
_entity_poly.pdbx_seq_one_letter_code
_entity_poly.pdbx_strand_id
1 'polypeptide(L)'
;MTIFTGFKKSSALAIIEGSEHTFYLGGSRRMAEISLDLYEQGALSKKHIVYINNDTDYDFYVTHTPAVEQFLLDNCFIPTSEKAIYIMDDEATQILQRDNVQVVLRKNAELYRLVFDNIPVEFYHKNLWKSAPYAQIDRSKIQEIFNLMFAVARAALAYAALQEDQRFQRLANQGEK
;
A
#
# COMPACT_ATOMS: atom_id res chain seq x y z
N MET A 1 -45.77 -7.48 -11.54
CA MET A 1 -44.65 -8.39 -11.23
C MET A 1 -43.42 -7.80 -11.88
N THR A 2 -42.64 -7.04 -11.13
CA THR A 2 -41.48 -6.30 -11.67
C THR A 2 -40.30 -7.24 -11.75
N ILE A 3 -39.85 -7.55 -12.96
CA ILE A 3 -38.65 -8.33 -13.21
C ILE A 3 -37.47 -7.42 -12.85
N PHE A 4 -36.88 -7.62 -11.67
CA PHE A 4 -35.56 -7.10 -11.37
C PHE A 4 -34.57 -7.85 -12.26
N THR A 5 -34.14 -7.22 -13.36
CA THR A 5 -33.01 -7.68 -14.14
C THR A 5 -31.79 -7.68 -13.21
N GLY A 6 -31.29 -8.87 -12.89
CA GLY A 6 -30.11 -9.04 -12.06
C GLY A 6 -28.91 -8.36 -12.70
N PHE A 7 -28.61 -7.15 -12.24
CA PHE A 7 -27.28 -6.58 -12.41
C PHE A 7 -26.32 -7.57 -11.76
N LYS A 8 -25.54 -8.26 -12.59
CA LYS A 8 -24.42 -9.07 -12.12
C LYS A 8 -23.47 -8.09 -11.44
N LYS A 9 -23.52 -8.00 -10.10
CA LYS A 9 -22.63 -7.10 -9.34
C LYS A 9 -21.20 -7.42 -9.78
N SER A 10 -20.51 -6.44 -10.37
CA SER A 10 -19.09 -6.55 -10.72
C SER A 10 -18.31 -7.02 -9.49
N SER A 11 -17.32 -7.89 -9.67
CA SER A 11 -16.45 -8.32 -8.56
C SER A 11 -15.71 -7.11 -7.96
N ALA A 12 -15.31 -7.20 -6.69
CA ALA A 12 -14.50 -6.15 -6.06
C ALA A 12 -13.24 -5.82 -6.88
N LEU A 13 -12.55 -6.82 -7.44
CA LEU A 13 -11.38 -6.60 -8.32
C LEU A 13 -11.73 -5.80 -9.58
N ALA A 14 -12.80 -6.17 -10.30
CA ALA A 14 -13.19 -5.47 -11.52
C ALA A 14 -13.57 -4.00 -11.25
N ILE A 15 -14.11 -3.71 -10.05
CA ILE A 15 -14.42 -2.34 -9.62
C ILE A 15 -13.13 -1.54 -9.38
N ILE A 16 -12.14 -2.14 -8.73
CA ILE A 16 -10.85 -1.49 -8.47
C ILE A 16 -10.10 -1.25 -9.78
N GLU A 17 -10.03 -2.24 -10.66
CA GLU A 17 -9.37 -2.15 -11.97
C GLU A 17 -10.03 -1.14 -12.92
N GLY A 18 -11.36 -0.99 -12.84
CA GLY A 18 -12.13 -0.04 -13.64
C GLY A 18 -12.27 1.34 -13.03
N SER A 19 -11.63 1.63 -11.89
CA SER A 19 -11.74 2.90 -11.19
C SER A 19 -10.88 4.00 -11.83
N GLU A 20 -11.34 5.25 -11.76
CA GLU A 20 -10.52 6.43 -12.09
C GLU A 20 -9.53 6.79 -10.96
N HIS A 21 -9.66 6.16 -9.79
CA HIS A 21 -8.76 6.36 -8.67
C HIS A 21 -7.55 5.43 -8.76
N THR A 22 -6.37 5.91 -8.32
CA THR A 22 -5.16 5.09 -8.32
C THR A 22 -5.08 4.20 -7.08
N PHE A 23 -5.43 2.94 -7.26
CA PHE A 23 -5.20 1.89 -6.27
C PHE A 23 -3.87 1.20 -6.52
N TYR A 24 -3.19 0.85 -5.43
CA TYR A 24 -1.94 0.10 -5.49
C TYR A 24 -2.13 -1.24 -4.79
N LEU A 25 -1.53 -2.28 -5.38
CA LEU A 25 -1.44 -3.59 -4.75
C LEU A 25 -0.44 -3.54 -3.60
N GLY A 26 -0.80 -4.12 -2.47
CA GLY A 26 0.01 -4.26 -1.28
C GLY A 26 0.01 -5.69 -0.74
N GLY A 27 0.38 -5.82 0.53
CA GLY A 27 0.30 -7.07 1.27
C GLY A 27 1.13 -8.20 0.66
N SER A 28 0.65 -9.43 0.82
CA SER A 28 1.41 -10.63 0.45
C SER A 28 1.58 -10.75 -1.07
N ARG A 29 0.58 -10.30 -1.84
CA ARG A 29 0.61 -10.38 -3.31
C ARG A 29 1.67 -9.46 -3.90
N ARG A 30 1.71 -8.18 -3.48
CA ARG A 30 2.77 -7.26 -3.93
C ARG A 30 4.16 -7.74 -3.50
N MET A 31 4.30 -8.28 -2.29
CA MET A 31 5.59 -8.79 -1.84
C MET A 31 6.05 -10.03 -2.62
N ALA A 32 5.11 -10.87 -3.08
CA ALA A 32 5.42 -11.97 -3.98
C ALA A 32 6.01 -11.45 -5.31
N GLU A 33 5.39 -10.44 -5.93
CA GLU A 33 5.91 -9.78 -7.15
C GLU A 33 7.34 -9.26 -6.93
N ILE A 34 7.54 -8.45 -5.88
CA ILE A 34 8.85 -7.88 -5.55
C ILE A 34 9.90 -8.98 -5.34
N SER A 35 9.53 -10.04 -4.61
CA SER A 35 10.47 -11.14 -4.33
C SER A 35 10.87 -11.92 -5.57
N LEU A 36 9.97 -12.05 -6.54
CA LEU A 36 10.24 -12.71 -7.81
C LEU A 36 11.15 -11.83 -8.68
N ASP A 37 10.83 -10.54 -8.83
CA ASP A 37 11.63 -9.57 -9.58
C ASP A 37 13.08 -9.53 -9.06
N LEU A 38 13.26 -9.47 -7.75
CA LEU A 38 14.59 -9.47 -7.13
C LEU A 38 15.34 -10.79 -7.31
N TYR A 39 14.63 -11.92 -7.30
CA TYR A 39 15.23 -13.22 -7.57
C TYR A 39 15.72 -13.32 -9.03
N GLU A 40 14.92 -12.87 -9.99
CA GLU A 40 15.26 -12.84 -11.41
C GLU A 40 16.44 -11.91 -11.70
N GLN A 41 16.58 -10.82 -10.95
CA GLN A 41 17.73 -9.91 -10.99
C GLN A 41 18.98 -10.46 -10.29
N GLY A 42 18.90 -11.63 -9.64
CA GLY A 42 20.00 -12.20 -8.85
C GLY A 42 20.27 -11.47 -7.51
N ALA A 43 19.37 -10.58 -7.09
CA ALA A 43 19.46 -9.81 -5.86
C ALA A 43 18.82 -10.51 -4.64
N LEU A 44 18.11 -11.61 -4.85
CA LEU A 44 17.47 -12.39 -3.78
C LEU A 44 17.75 -13.89 -3.93
N SER A 45 17.88 -14.60 -2.81
CA SER A 45 17.97 -16.07 -2.82
C SER A 45 16.57 -16.69 -2.95
N LYS A 46 16.47 -17.83 -3.66
CA LYS A 46 15.21 -18.59 -3.84
C LYS A 46 14.47 -18.89 -2.53
N LYS A 47 15.20 -19.05 -1.41
CA LYS A 47 14.63 -19.34 -0.09
C LYS A 47 13.82 -18.16 0.51
N HIS A 48 13.93 -16.98 -0.08
CA HIS A 48 13.24 -15.76 0.38
C HIS A 48 12.09 -15.34 -0.55
N ILE A 49 11.81 -16.12 -1.60
CA ILE A 49 10.64 -15.88 -2.47
C ILE A 49 9.37 -16.09 -1.63
N VAL A 50 8.46 -15.12 -1.71
CA VAL A 50 7.14 -15.23 -1.09
C VAL A 50 6.21 -15.95 -2.05
N TYR A 51 5.75 -17.13 -1.66
CA TYR A 51 4.79 -17.91 -2.44
C TYR A 51 3.38 -17.63 -1.96
N ILE A 52 2.51 -17.23 -2.89
CA ILE A 52 1.08 -17.01 -2.68
C ILE A 52 0.27 -18.06 -3.43
N ASN A 53 -1.00 -18.22 -3.05
CA ASN A 53 -1.94 -19.12 -3.73
C ASN A 53 -3.18 -18.33 -4.21
N ASN A 54 -4.12 -19.02 -4.85
CA ASN A 54 -5.35 -18.40 -5.35
C ASN A 54 -6.27 -17.89 -4.23
N ASP A 55 -6.16 -18.48 -3.03
CA ASP A 55 -6.96 -18.10 -1.86
C ASP A 55 -6.35 -16.92 -1.09
N THR A 56 -5.17 -16.45 -1.48
CA THR A 56 -4.53 -15.29 -0.84
C THR A 56 -5.37 -14.05 -1.12
N ASP A 57 -5.74 -13.32 -0.07
CA ASP A 57 -6.54 -12.09 -0.21
C ASP A 57 -5.82 -11.03 -1.06
N TYR A 58 -6.60 -10.11 -1.61
CA TYR A 58 -6.07 -8.93 -2.30
C TYR A 58 -6.08 -7.74 -1.34
N ASP A 59 -4.89 -7.32 -0.93
CA ASP A 59 -4.70 -6.10 -0.15
C ASP A 59 -4.38 -4.95 -1.12
N PHE A 60 -5.29 -3.98 -1.24
CA PHE A 60 -5.05 -2.73 -1.94
C PHE A 60 -4.92 -1.57 -0.96
N TYR A 61 -4.33 -0.47 -1.43
CA TYR A 61 -4.36 0.80 -0.72
C TYR A 61 -4.49 1.97 -1.68
N VAL A 62 -5.03 3.08 -1.17
CA VAL A 62 -5.34 4.30 -1.94
C VAL A 62 -5.29 5.51 -1.02
N THR A 63 -4.97 6.68 -1.58
CA THR A 63 -5.00 7.93 -0.82
C THR A 63 -6.43 8.25 -0.42
N HIS A 64 -6.65 8.47 0.87
CA HIS A 64 -7.96 8.79 1.42
C HIS A 64 -8.41 10.16 0.92
N THR A 65 -9.50 10.16 0.18
CA THR A 65 -10.30 11.35 -0.11
C THR A 65 -11.77 11.00 0.14
N PRO A 66 -12.64 11.99 0.42
CA PRO A 66 -14.07 11.73 0.54
C PRO A 66 -14.67 11.07 -0.72
N ALA A 67 -14.14 11.41 -1.91
CA ALA A 67 -14.57 10.81 -3.17
C ALA A 67 -14.22 9.31 -3.26
N VAL A 68 -12.99 8.94 -2.89
CA VAL A 68 -12.55 7.53 -2.87
C VAL A 68 -13.35 6.72 -1.84
N GLU A 69 -13.57 7.27 -0.65
CA GLU A 69 -14.35 6.60 0.38
C GLU A 69 -15.80 6.37 -0.08
N GLN A 70 -16.44 7.42 -0.62
CA GLN A 70 -17.81 7.30 -1.15
C GLN A 70 -17.88 6.30 -2.31
N PHE A 71 -16.92 6.34 -3.24
CA PHE A 71 -16.83 5.38 -4.35
C PHE A 71 -16.80 3.93 -3.85
N LEU A 72 -16.00 3.64 -2.83
CA LEU A 72 -15.91 2.29 -2.25
C LEU A 72 -17.22 1.89 -1.56
N LEU A 73 -17.84 2.79 -0.79
CA LEU A 73 -19.11 2.55 -0.12
C LEU A 73 -20.25 2.29 -1.12
N ASP A 74 -20.34 3.09 -2.19
CA ASP A 74 -21.31 2.91 -3.28
C ASP A 74 -21.12 1.57 -3.99
N ASN A 75 -19.88 1.09 -4.05
CA ASN A 75 -19.52 -0.22 -4.57
C ASN A 75 -19.52 -1.34 -3.51
N CYS A 76 -20.31 -1.18 -2.45
CA CYS A 76 -20.56 -2.20 -1.42
C CYS A 76 -19.31 -2.66 -0.63
N PHE A 77 -18.24 -1.87 -0.60
CA PHE A 77 -17.17 -2.10 0.37
C PHE A 77 -17.65 -1.65 1.75
N ILE A 78 -17.42 -2.50 2.75
CA ILE A 78 -17.86 -2.27 4.12
C ILE A 78 -16.67 -1.96 5.02
N PRO A 79 -16.75 -0.93 5.90
CA PRO A 79 -15.72 -0.70 6.90
C PRO A 79 -15.53 -1.92 7.81
N THR A 80 -14.29 -2.28 8.14
CA THR A 80 -14.02 -3.52 8.89
C THR A 80 -14.34 -3.44 10.38
N SER A 81 -14.34 -2.25 11.00
CA SER A 81 -14.90 -1.88 12.32
C SER A 81 -14.41 -0.48 12.76
N GLU A 82 -15.04 0.10 13.79
CA GLU A 82 -14.92 1.51 14.25
C GLU A 82 -13.48 2.02 14.41
N LYS A 83 -13.16 3.11 13.69
CA LYS A 83 -11.89 3.87 13.75
C LYS A 83 -10.67 2.96 13.78
N ALA A 84 -10.18 2.59 12.59
CA ALA A 84 -8.95 1.83 12.45
C ALA A 84 -7.77 2.57 13.12
N ILE A 85 -7.55 2.31 14.40
CA ILE A 85 -6.21 2.34 14.99
C ILE A 85 -5.50 1.19 14.29
N TYR A 86 -4.96 1.45 13.12
CA TYR A 86 -4.15 0.47 12.43
C TYR A 86 -2.87 0.32 13.24
N ILE A 87 -2.79 -0.75 14.03
CA ILE A 87 -1.70 -0.98 15.00
C ILE A 87 -0.33 -1.11 14.31
N MET A 88 -0.27 -1.08 12.97
CA MET A 88 0.98 -1.22 12.23
C MET A 88 1.57 0.10 11.75
N ASP A 89 0.80 1.17 11.57
CA ASP A 89 1.32 2.47 11.13
C ASP A 89 0.31 3.62 11.30
N ASP A 90 0.82 4.86 11.39
CA ASP A 90 0.01 6.07 11.54
C ASP A 90 -0.48 6.66 10.20
N GLU A 91 -0.16 6.03 9.05
CA GLU A 91 -0.58 6.48 7.73
C GLU A 91 -1.94 5.93 7.33
N ALA A 92 -2.33 4.76 7.82
CA ALA A 92 -3.64 4.16 7.59
C ALA A 92 -4.74 4.90 8.36
N THR A 93 -5.83 5.23 7.67
CA THR A 93 -6.99 5.94 8.25
C THR A 93 -8.18 5.03 8.44
N GLN A 94 -8.41 4.09 7.50
CA GLN A 94 -9.57 3.21 7.50
C GLN A 94 -9.29 1.98 6.63
N ILE A 95 -9.97 0.87 6.92
CA ILE A 95 -9.99 -0.31 6.06
C ILE A 95 -11.42 -0.56 5.66
N LEU A 96 -11.64 -0.74 4.37
CA LEU A 96 -12.89 -1.22 3.81
C LEU A 96 -12.64 -2.56 3.11
N GLN A 97 -13.62 -3.46 3.14
CA GLN A 97 -13.47 -4.79 2.56
C GLN A 97 -14.72 -5.20 1.79
N ARG A 98 -14.51 -6.02 0.75
CA ARG A 98 -15.55 -6.67 -0.02
C ARG A 98 -15.00 -7.93 -0.66
N ASP A 99 -15.78 -9.01 -0.67
CA ASP A 99 -15.36 -10.30 -1.21
C ASP A 99 -14.02 -10.73 -0.58
N ASN A 100 -13.00 -11.07 -1.37
CA ASN A 100 -11.63 -11.35 -0.93
C ASN A 100 -10.67 -10.14 -1.12
N VAL A 101 -11.21 -8.93 -1.13
CA VAL A 101 -10.47 -7.68 -1.36
C VAL A 101 -10.58 -6.78 -0.13
N GLN A 102 -9.44 -6.36 0.40
CA GLN A 102 -9.34 -5.31 1.41
C GLN A 102 -8.70 -4.06 0.80
N VAL A 103 -9.20 -2.90 1.15
CA VAL A 103 -8.68 -1.59 0.73
C VAL A 103 -8.34 -0.78 1.97
N VAL A 104 -7.06 -0.45 2.14
CA VAL A 104 -6.58 0.44 3.19
C VAL A 104 -6.57 1.88 2.66
N LEU A 105 -7.41 2.74 3.23
CA LEU A 105 -7.34 4.17 3.02
C LEU A 105 -6.14 4.73 3.79
N ARG A 106 -5.32 5.53 3.11
CA ARG A 106 -4.08 6.08 3.66
C ARG A 106 -4.00 7.58 3.48
N LYS A 107 -3.35 8.29 4.40
CA LYS A 107 -3.09 9.74 4.27
C LYS A 107 -2.33 10.06 2.98
N ASN A 108 -1.37 9.22 2.60
CA ASN A 108 -0.62 9.34 1.35
C ASN A 108 -0.21 7.94 0.84
N ALA A 109 -0.90 7.43 -0.18
CA ALA A 109 -0.62 6.11 -0.73
C ALA A 109 0.72 6.04 -1.48
N GLU A 110 1.16 7.12 -2.12
CA GLU A 110 2.46 7.14 -2.81
C GLU A 110 3.63 7.07 -1.82
N LEU A 111 3.53 7.78 -0.69
CA LEU A 111 4.50 7.65 0.39
C LEU A 111 4.51 6.24 0.96
N TYR A 112 3.33 5.65 1.15
CA TYR A 112 3.22 4.25 1.56
C TYR A 112 3.88 3.30 0.57
N ARG A 113 3.62 3.46 -0.73
CA ARG A 113 4.24 2.66 -1.78
C ARG A 113 5.75 2.76 -1.73
N LEU A 114 6.29 3.98 -1.62
CA LEU A 114 7.72 4.21 -1.49
C LEU A 114 8.31 3.45 -0.30
N VAL A 115 7.68 3.54 0.87
CA VAL A 115 8.15 2.84 2.07
C VAL A 115 8.01 1.33 1.90
N PHE A 116 6.86 0.84 1.42
CA PHE A 116 6.54 -0.57 1.28
C PHE A 116 7.47 -1.29 0.29
N ASP A 117 7.67 -0.71 -0.91
CA ASP A 117 8.52 -1.28 -1.95
C ASP A 117 10.00 -1.33 -1.52
N ASN A 118 10.39 -0.54 -0.50
CA ASN A 118 11.73 -0.55 0.09
C ASN A 118 11.86 -1.44 1.34
N ILE A 119 10.81 -2.14 1.76
CA ILE A 119 10.91 -3.12 2.84
C ILE A 119 11.72 -4.32 2.32
N PRO A 120 12.82 -4.72 2.99
CA PRO A 120 13.54 -5.93 2.61
C PRO A 120 12.62 -7.15 2.69
N VAL A 121 12.57 -7.97 1.63
CA VAL A 121 11.70 -9.16 1.56
C VAL A 121 11.91 -10.09 2.76
N GLU A 122 13.16 -10.25 3.20
CA GLU A 122 13.48 -11.05 4.39
C GLU A 122 12.86 -10.49 5.67
N PHE A 123 12.88 -9.16 5.83
CA PHE A 123 12.27 -8.49 6.96
C PHE A 123 10.75 -8.67 6.92
N TYR A 124 10.13 -8.49 5.75
CA TYR A 124 8.71 -8.72 5.58
C TYR A 124 8.31 -10.15 5.96
N HIS A 125 9.01 -11.15 5.40
CA HIS A 125 8.71 -12.56 5.65
C HIS A 125 8.91 -12.94 7.12
N LYS A 126 9.89 -12.38 7.83
CA LYS A 126 10.13 -12.70 9.24
C LYS A 126 9.14 -12.03 10.19
N ASN A 127 8.72 -10.79 9.87
CA ASN A 127 8.12 -9.90 10.87
C ASN A 127 6.68 -9.49 10.54
N LEU A 128 6.31 -9.44 9.26
CA LEU A 128 5.06 -8.82 8.80
C LEU A 128 4.08 -9.82 8.21
N TRP A 129 4.59 -10.93 7.67
CA TRP A 129 3.74 -11.94 7.08
C TRP A 129 3.02 -12.74 8.17
N LYS A 130 1.69 -12.63 8.21
CA LYS A 130 0.83 -13.23 9.24
C LYS A 130 1.03 -14.75 9.38
N SER A 131 1.38 -15.41 8.27
CA SER A 131 1.60 -16.86 8.19
C SER A 131 3.07 -17.25 8.38
N ALA A 132 3.95 -16.31 8.71
CA ALA A 132 5.35 -16.60 8.95
C ALA A 132 5.51 -17.53 10.17
N PRO A 133 6.35 -18.57 10.08
CA PRO A 133 6.59 -19.49 11.19
C PRO A 133 7.23 -18.83 12.43
N TYR A 134 7.67 -17.58 12.32
CA TYR A 134 8.37 -16.82 13.35
C TYR A 134 7.63 -15.53 13.77
N ALA A 135 6.33 -15.41 13.49
CA ALA A 135 5.52 -14.25 13.88
C ALA A 135 5.33 -14.19 15.42
N GLN A 136 6.41 -13.88 16.14
CA GLN A 136 6.48 -13.70 17.59
C GLN A 136 6.88 -12.27 17.97
N ILE A 137 7.07 -11.38 16.99
CA ILE A 137 7.39 -9.97 17.28
C ILE A 137 6.13 -9.26 17.75
N ASP A 138 6.28 -8.54 18.86
CA ASP A 138 5.28 -7.61 19.37
C ASP A 138 4.93 -6.56 18.29
N ARG A 139 3.66 -6.50 17.92
CA ARG A 139 3.17 -5.61 16.86
C ARG A 139 3.40 -4.13 17.16
N SER A 140 3.48 -3.74 18.44
CA SER A 140 3.83 -2.37 18.82
C SER A 140 5.21 -1.95 18.29
N LYS A 141 6.18 -2.87 18.33
CA LYS A 141 7.54 -2.62 17.78
C LYS A 141 7.55 -2.52 16.27
N ILE A 142 6.65 -3.24 15.60
CA ILE A 142 6.48 -3.12 14.15
C ILE A 142 5.99 -1.71 13.82
N GLN A 143 5.02 -1.18 14.56
CA GLN A 143 4.52 0.19 14.38
C GLN A 143 5.61 1.24 14.47
N GLU A 144 6.46 1.16 15.50
CA GLU A 144 7.57 2.11 15.68
C GLU A 144 8.54 2.09 14.50
N ILE A 145 8.87 0.89 13.99
CA ILE A 145 9.75 0.73 12.82
C ILE A 145 9.11 1.36 11.59
N PHE A 146 7.83 1.08 11.32
CA PHE A 146 7.13 1.66 10.18
C PHE A 146 7.05 3.17 10.27
N ASN A 147 6.66 3.71 11.42
CA ASN A 147 6.59 5.16 11.64
C ASN A 147 7.96 5.83 11.47
N LEU A 148 9.05 5.16 11.87
CA LEU A 148 10.41 5.63 11.59
C LEU A 148 10.72 5.62 10.09
N MET A 149 10.37 4.55 9.36
CA MET A 149 10.54 4.49 7.91
C MET A 149 9.77 5.59 7.19
N PHE A 150 8.54 5.89 7.64
CA PHE A 150 7.76 7.02 7.14
C PHE A 150 8.43 8.37 7.42
N ALA A 151 8.95 8.58 8.63
CA ALA A 151 9.65 9.81 8.98
C ALA A 151 10.90 10.02 8.11
N VAL A 152 11.69 8.96 7.90
CA VAL A 152 12.88 9.00 7.03
C VAL A 152 12.49 9.29 5.59
N ALA A 153 11.45 8.63 5.06
CA ALA A 153 10.98 8.87 3.70
C ALA A 153 10.51 10.33 3.51
N ARG A 154 9.76 10.89 4.47
CA ARG A 154 9.36 12.31 4.45
C ARG A 154 10.56 13.24 4.46
N ALA A 155 11.56 12.97 5.30
CA ALA A 155 12.79 13.78 5.35
C ALA A 155 13.57 13.74 4.04
N ALA A 156 13.69 12.55 3.42
CA ALA A 156 14.36 12.39 2.13
C ALA A 156 13.64 13.16 1.01
N LEU A 157 12.31 13.10 0.95
CA LEU A 157 11.51 13.85 -0.02
C LEU A 157 11.64 15.36 0.17
N ALA A 158 11.59 15.84 1.42
CA ALA A 158 11.78 17.26 1.74
C ALA A 158 13.19 17.75 1.33
N TYR A 159 14.22 16.94 1.60
CA TYR A 159 15.58 17.25 1.19
C TYR A 159 15.74 17.32 -0.33
N ALA A 160 15.15 16.38 -1.06
CA ALA A 160 15.17 16.38 -2.53
C ALA A 160 14.52 17.64 -3.11
N ALA A 161 13.36 18.05 -2.59
CA ALA A 161 12.66 19.26 -3.02
C ALA A 161 13.50 20.54 -2.80
N LEU A 162 14.23 20.63 -1.67
CA LEU A 162 15.13 21.75 -1.40
C LEU A 162 16.30 21.80 -2.40
N GLN A 163 16.85 20.65 -2.78
CA GLN A 163 17.93 20.60 -3.77
C GLN A 163 17.47 21.03 -5.17
N GLU A 164 16.24 20.67 -5.56
CA GLU A 164 15.65 21.11 -6.83
C GLU A 164 15.42 22.62 -6.86
N ASP A 165 14.84 23.20 -5.81
CA ASP A 165 14.64 24.65 -5.71
C ASP A 165 15.97 25.41 -5.79
N GLN A 166 16.99 24.97 -5.06
CA GLN A 166 18.34 25.53 -5.15
C GLN A 166 18.96 25.40 -6.54
N ARG A 167 18.61 24.36 -7.31
CA ARG A 167 19.06 24.20 -8.69
C ARG A 167 18.34 25.20 -9.61
N PHE A 168 17.02 25.37 -9.46
CA PHE A 168 16.24 26.35 -10.24
C PHE A 168 16.70 27.78 -9.99
N GLN A 169 16.94 28.17 -8.74
CA GLN A 169 17.44 29.50 -8.39
C GLN A 169 18.81 29.78 -9.02
N ARG A 170 19.71 28.77 -9.05
CA ARG A 170 21.02 28.90 -9.71
C ARG A 170 20.89 29.09 -11.22
N LEU A 171 19.96 28.40 -11.87
CA LEU A 171 19.73 28.52 -13.32
C LEU A 171 19.07 29.86 -13.68
N ALA A 172 18.11 30.34 -12.88
CA ALA A 172 17.47 31.63 -13.08
C ALA A 172 18.49 32.78 -13.02
N ASN A 173 19.40 32.75 -12.05
CA ASN A 173 20.45 33.76 -11.88
C ASN A 173 21.56 33.71 -12.96
N GLN A 174 21.61 32.65 -13.78
CA GLN A 174 22.55 32.52 -14.89
C GLN A 174 21.98 33.04 -16.22
N GLY A 175 20.66 33.25 -16.33
CA GLY A 175 19.98 33.74 -17.54
C GLY A 175 19.89 35.27 -17.67
N GLU A 176 20.35 36.03 -16.67
CA GLU A 176 20.31 37.51 -16.66
C GLU A 176 21.66 38.17 -17.04
N LYS A 177 22.55 37.45 -17.75
CA LYS A 177 23.83 37.99 -18.23
C LYS A 177 23.91 38.09 -19.74
#